data_AF-A0A6P7G7B3-F1
#
_entry.id   AF-A0A6P7G7B3-F1
#
_cell.length_a   1.000
_cell.length_b   1.000
_cell.length_c   1.000
_cell.angle_alpha   90.00
_cell.angle_beta   90.00
_cell.angle_gamma   90.00
#
_symmetry.space_group_name_H-M   'P 1'
#
loop_
_entity.id
_entity.type
_entity.pdbx_description
1 polymer ?
#
loop_
_entity_poly.entity_id
_entity_poly.type
_entity_poly.pdbx_seq_one_letter_code
_entity_poly.pdbx_strand_id
1 'polypeptide(L)'
;MNKHTFLDLDQLINQPSTSKSTKRGFPQQRDSDIRDSVENDEPLYKKHCIKKQTWSKKEVELVETHFQQFINQNGYPSNRQIRDFIGTSKIKRTVPVIKSKIQNLIKKNNKN
;
A
#
# COMPACT_ATOMS: atom_id res chain seq x y z
N MET A 1 -59.45 -13.13 -22.85
CA MET A 1 -59.60 -13.97 -21.63
C MET A 1 -58.27 -14.66 -21.37
N ASN A 2 -57.86 -14.72 -20.09
CA ASN A 2 -56.62 -15.28 -19.49
C ASN A 2 -55.35 -14.47 -19.83
N LYS A 3 -54.76 -13.59 -19.00
CA LYS A 3 -54.35 -13.56 -17.57
C LYS A 3 -53.39 -14.69 -17.16
N HIS A 4 -52.08 -14.39 -17.12
CA HIS A 4 -51.03 -15.03 -16.29
C HIS A 4 -49.65 -14.46 -16.70
N THR A 5 -48.67 -14.15 -15.85
CA THR A 5 -48.56 -13.81 -14.43
C THR A 5 -47.19 -13.12 -14.31
N PHE A 6 -47.11 -12.04 -13.54
CA PHE A 6 -45.87 -11.37 -13.15
C PHE A 6 -45.01 -12.34 -12.32
N LEU A 7 -43.70 -12.42 -12.59
CA LEU A 7 -42.72 -12.90 -11.63
C LEU A 7 -41.75 -11.76 -11.35
N ASP A 8 -42.03 -11.12 -10.22
CA ASP A 8 -41.22 -10.14 -9.53
C ASP A 8 -40.05 -10.89 -8.87
N LEU A 9 -38.81 -10.54 -9.20
CA LEU A 9 -37.60 -11.21 -8.69
C LEU A 9 -36.78 -10.30 -7.75
N ASP A 10 -37.46 -9.40 -7.05
CA ASP A 10 -36.90 -8.62 -5.94
C ASP A 10 -37.43 -9.15 -4.60
N GLN A 11 -36.80 -10.18 -4.03
CA GLN A 11 -36.75 -10.47 -2.58
C GLN A 11 -36.04 -11.78 -2.26
N LEU A 12 -34.77 -11.70 -1.87
CA LEU A 12 -34.01 -12.58 -0.95
C LEU A 12 -32.52 -12.19 -1.16
N ILE A 13 -31.73 -11.64 -0.24
CA ILE A 13 -31.54 -11.92 1.18
C ILE A 13 -30.84 -10.69 1.78
N ASN A 14 -31.52 -10.02 2.71
CA ASN A 14 -30.88 -9.24 3.77
C ASN A 14 -30.38 -10.22 4.84
N GLN A 15 -29.07 -10.35 5.05
CA GLN A 15 -28.53 -10.76 6.34
C GLN A 15 -27.23 -10.00 6.67
N PRO A 16 -27.18 -9.26 7.80
CA PRO A 16 -25.97 -8.62 8.30
C PRO A 16 -25.13 -9.64 9.09
N SER A 17 -23.95 -10.00 8.58
CA SER A 17 -22.99 -10.77 9.38
C SER A 17 -22.25 -9.85 10.34
N THR A 18 -22.69 -9.85 11.60
CA THR A 18 -22.04 -9.18 12.72
C THR A 18 -20.84 -9.99 13.23
N SER A 19 -19.72 -9.27 13.34
CA SER A 19 -18.65 -9.34 14.35
C SER A 19 -18.33 -10.69 15.02
N LYS A 20 -17.10 -11.18 14.79
CA LYS A 20 -16.31 -11.83 15.86
C LYS A 20 -14.89 -11.28 15.91
N SER A 21 -14.72 -10.32 16.81
CA SER A 21 -13.45 -9.78 17.30
C SER A 21 -12.74 -10.84 18.15
N THR A 22 -11.79 -11.57 17.57
CA THR A 22 -10.92 -12.47 18.33
C THR A 22 -9.80 -11.67 19.01
N LYS A 23 -10.08 -11.18 20.22
CA LYS A 23 -9.04 -10.82 21.20
C LYS A 23 -8.28 -12.09 21.57
N ARG A 24 -7.12 -12.32 20.94
CA ARG A 24 -6.16 -13.32 21.45
C ARG A 24 -5.49 -12.70 22.68
N GLY A 25 -5.93 -13.14 23.85
CA GLY A 25 -5.27 -12.88 25.11
C GLY A 25 -3.87 -13.51 25.09
N PHE A 26 -2.86 -12.71 25.39
CA PHE A 26 -1.54 -13.21 25.72
C PHE A 26 -1.59 -13.78 27.14
N PRO A 27 -1.21 -15.04 27.38
CA PRO A 27 -1.01 -15.53 28.74
C PRO A 27 0.24 -14.88 29.31
N GLN A 28 0.06 -14.16 30.41
CA GLN A 28 1.11 -13.64 31.28
C GLN A 28 1.52 -14.77 32.22
N GLN A 29 2.67 -15.40 31.98
CA GLN A 29 3.33 -16.24 32.98
C GLN A 29 4.59 -15.54 33.47
N ARG A 30 4.62 -15.34 34.78
CA ARG A 30 5.71 -14.80 35.57
C ARG A 30 6.75 -15.88 35.84
N ASP A 31 8.00 -15.42 35.81
CA ASP A 31 9.15 -15.78 36.64
C ASP A 31 9.48 -17.27 36.82
N SER A 32 10.56 -17.70 36.16
CA SER A 32 11.43 -18.77 36.67
C SER A 32 12.88 -18.42 36.36
N ASP A 33 13.64 -18.19 37.43
CA ASP A 33 15.09 -18.09 37.43
C ASP A 33 15.71 -19.35 36.81
N ILE A 34 16.34 -19.21 35.64
CA ILE A 34 17.25 -20.21 35.11
C ILE A 34 18.64 -19.58 35.04
N ARG A 35 19.48 -20.05 35.96
CA ARG A 35 20.93 -19.87 35.94
C ARG A 35 21.54 -20.63 34.76
N ASP A 36 22.66 -20.06 34.35
CA ASP A 36 23.79 -20.66 33.63
C ASP A 36 23.68 -20.95 32.12
N SER A 37 24.50 -20.16 31.42
CA SER A 37 25.40 -20.60 30.36
C SER A 37 24.80 -21.24 29.11
N VAL A 38 24.46 -20.38 28.14
CA VAL A 38 24.80 -20.65 26.75
C VAL A 38 25.36 -19.37 26.16
N GLU A 39 26.68 -19.33 26.01
CA GLU A 39 27.40 -18.41 25.13
C GLU A 39 26.96 -18.74 23.70
N ASN A 40 25.80 -18.21 23.34
CA ASN A 40 25.22 -18.36 22.02
C ASN A 40 25.74 -17.16 21.23
N ASP A 41 26.85 -17.36 20.52
CA ASP A 41 27.37 -16.43 19.51
C ASP A 41 26.31 -16.27 18.41
N GLU A 42 25.26 -15.49 18.70
CA GLU A 42 24.27 -15.09 17.71
C GLU A 42 25.01 -14.26 16.65
N PRO A 43 25.00 -14.66 15.37
CA PRO A 43 25.63 -13.86 14.34
C PRO A 43 24.85 -12.55 14.24
N LEU A 44 25.44 -11.47 14.79
CA LEU A 44 24.99 -10.09 14.66
C LEU A 44 24.57 -9.84 13.20
N TYR A 45 23.27 -9.92 12.94
CA TYR A 45 22.69 -9.63 11.64
C TYR A 45 23.01 -8.17 11.33
N LYS A 46 24.06 -7.95 10.51
CA LYS A 46 24.44 -6.61 10.08
C LYS A 46 23.25 -6.00 9.36
N LYS A 47 22.52 -5.12 10.06
CA LYS A 47 21.41 -4.37 9.49
C LYS A 47 21.94 -3.60 8.28
N HIS A 48 21.59 -4.07 7.09
CA HIS A 48 21.96 -3.37 5.86
C HIS A 48 21.29 -2.00 5.86
N CYS A 49 22.10 -0.95 6.04
CA CYS A 49 21.65 0.42 5.88
C CYS A 49 21.39 0.67 4.39
N ILE A 50 20.12 0.67 3.99
CA ILE A 50 19.72 1.01 2.62
C ILE A 50 19.94 2.51 2.43
N LYS A 51 20.93 2.88 1.62
CA LYS A 51 21.16 4.29 1.27
C LYS A 51 19.92 4.84 0.58
N LYS A 52 19.35 5.93 1.12
CA LYS A 52 18.20 6.61 0.52
C LYS A 52 18.62 7.27 -0.79
N GLN A 53 18.02 6.86 -1.89
CA GLN A 53 18.28 7.47 -3.20
C GLN A 53 17.46 8.76 -3.36
N THR A 54 18.14 9.90 -3.36
CA THR A 54 17.54 11.24 -3.57
C THR A 54 16.94 11.38 -4.97
N TRP A 55 15.88 12.17 -5.10
CA TRP A 55 15.27 12.52 -6.39
C TRP A 55 15.99 13.71 -7.03
N SER A 56 16.43 13.57 -8.28
CA SER A 56 16.94 14.70 -9.05
C SER A 56 15.79 15.59 -9.57
N LYS A 57 16.05 16.88 -9.79
CA LYS A 57 15.03 17.83 -10.30
C LYS A 57 14.40 17.35 -11.61
N LYS A 58 15.23 16.90 -12.56
CA LYS A 58 14.80 16.35 -13.86
C LYS A 58 13.87 15.13 -13.70
N GLU A 59 14.16 14.23 -12.77
CA GLU A 59 13.27 13.09 -12.49
C GLU A 59 11.93 13.55 -11.91
N VAL A 60 11.93 14.56 -11.04
CA VAL A 60 10.69 15.10 -10.47
C VAL A 60 9.84 15.75 -11.55
N GLU A 61 10.44 16.61 -12.39
CA GLU A 61 9.76 17.27 -13.51
C GLU A 61 9.15 16.25 -14.47
N LEU A 62 9.89 15.19 -14.83
CA LEU A 62 9.37 14.11 -15.68
C LEU A 62 8.13 13.43 -15.09
N VAL A 63 8.16 13.12 -13.79
CA VAL A 63 7.01 12.50 -13.10
C VAL A 63 5.83 13.47 -13.02
N GLU A 64 6.11 14.74 -12.71
CA GLU A 64 5.11 15.78 -12.56
C GLU A 64 4.40 16.08 -13.88
N THR A 65 5.15 16.26 -14.97
CA THR A 65 4.60 16.48 -16.31
C THR A 65 3.83 15.26 -16.82
N HIS A 66 4.39 14.05 -16.68
CA HIS A 66 3.75 12.85 -17.24
C HIS A 66 2.46 12.47 -16.49
N PHE A 67 2.41 12.66 -15.17
CA PHE A 67 1.25 12.33 -14.34
C PHE A 67 0.46 13.57 -13.89
N GLN A 68 0.61 14.71 -14.56
CA GLN A 68 0.00 15.98 -14.17
C GLN A 68 -1.51 15.86 -13.97
N GLN A 69 -2.20 15.17 -14.88
CA GLN A 69 -3.64 14.95 -14.78
C GLN A 69 -4.01 14.23 -13.47
N PHE A 70 -3.29 13.16 -13.12
CA PHE A 70 -3.53 12.42 -11.88
C PHE A 70 -3.24 13.28 -10.65
N ILE A 71 -2.16 14.07 -10.69
CA ILE A 71 -1.77 14.95 -9.59
C ILE A 71 -2.85 16.01 -9.33
N ASN A 72 -3.38 16.62 -10.39
CA ASN A 72 -4.42 17.64 -10.30
C ASN A 72 -5.78 17.08 -9.85
N GLN A 73 -6.09 15.83 -10.22
CA GLN A 73 -7.35 15.16 -9.88
C GLN A 73 -7.27 14.43 -8.53
N ASN A 74 -6.17 14.54 -7.78
CA ASN A 74 -5.90 13.75 -6.57
C ASN A 74 -6.04 12.23 -6.80
N GLY A 75 -5.82 11.77 -8.04
CA GLY A 75 -5.93 10.38 -8.46
C GLY A 75 -4.57 9.67 -8.52
N TYR A 76 -4.61 8.35 -8.70
CA TYR A 76 -3.41 7.52 -8.83
C TYR A 76 -3.40 6.75 -10.15
N PRO A 77 -2.28 6.76 -10.89
CA PRO A 77 -2.16 5.94 -12.08
C PRO A 77 -2.11 4.45 -11.72
N SER A 78 -2.54 3.62 -12.66
CA SER A 78 -2.47 2.17 -12.54
C SER A 78 -1.01 1.67 -12.53
N ASN A 79 -0.78 0.47 -11.98
CA ASN A 79 0.55 -0.15 -12.00
C ASN A 79 1.09 -0.32 -13.43
N ARG A 80 0.20 -0.59 -14.40
CA ARG A 80 0.57 -0.73 -15.82
C ARG A 80 1.13 0.58 -16.38
N GLN A 81 0.40 1.69 -16.21
CA GLN A 81 0.84 3.00 -16.66
C GLN A 81 2.18 3.42 -16.05
N ILE A 82 2.42 3.09 -14.78
CA ILE A 82 3.70 3.38 -14.14
C ILE A 82 4.83 2.51 -14.74
N ARG A 83 4.57 1.24 -15.04
CA ARG A 83 5.55 0.38 -15.73
C ARG A 83 5.86 0.90 -17.12
N ASP A 84 4.84 1.33 -17.87
CA ASP A 84 5.01 1.90 -19.21
C ASP A 84 5.83 3.20 -19.14
N PHE A 85 5.58 4.05 -18.15
CA PHE A 85 6.39 5.23 -17.87
C PHE A 85 7.84 4.88 -17.51
N ILE A 86 8.08 3.87 -16.67
CA ILE A 86 9.44 3.43 -16.33
C ILE A 86 10.17 2.86 -17.56
N GLY A 87 9.46 2.17 -18.46
CA GLY A 87 10.03 1.61 -19.68
C GLY A 87 10.36 2.67 -20.73
N THR A 88 9.56 3.73 -20.82
CA THR A 88 9.77 4.84 -21.77
C THR A 88 10.71 5.91 -21.23
N SER A 89 10.74 6.12 -19.92
CA SER A 89 11.67 7.03 -19.26
C SER A 89 13.00 6.35 -18.92
N LYS A 90 14.07 7.12 -18.74
CA LYS A 90 15.37 6.61 -18.27
C LYS A 90 15.43 6.46 -16.74
N ILE A 91 14.29 6.38 -16.06
CA ILE A 91 14.19 6.42 -14.60
C ILE A 91 14.33 5.01 -14.03
N LYS A 92 15.37 4.80 -13.23
CA LYS A 92 15.66 3.51 -12.57
C LYS A 92 14.97 3.41 -11.21
N ARG A 93 13.64 3.56 -11.17
CA ARG A 93 12.83 3.49 -9.94
C ARG A 93 11.77 2.41 -10.07
N THR A 94 11.41 1.80 -8.95
CA THR A 94 10.35 0.80 -8.91
C THR A 94 8.96 1.47 -8.87
N VAL A 95 7.94 0.73 -9.29
CA VAL A 95 6.54 1.20 -9.27
C VAL A 95 6.12 1.78 -7.90
N PRO A 96 6.40 1.13 -6.75
CA PRO A 96 6.05 1.70 -5.45
C PRO A 96 6.73 3.05 -5.16
N VAL A 97 7.97 3.23 -5.61
CA VAL A 97 8.72 4.48 -5.41
C VAL A 97 8.12 5.61 -6.23
N ILE A 98 7.70 5.35 -7.47
CA ILE A 98 6.98 6.32 -8.29
C ILE A 98 5.62 6.68 -7.66
N LYS A 99 4.84 5.69 -7.19
CA LYS A 99 3.56 5.95 -6.50
C LYS A 99 3.73 6.85 -5.28
N SER A 100 4.72 6.54 -4.42
CA SER A 100 5.03 7.36 -3.25
C SER A 100 5.40 8.79 -3.65
N LYS A 101 6.12 8.97 -4.76
CA LYS A 101 6.45 10.30 -5.28
C LYS A 101 5.21 11.06 -5.76
N ILE A 102 4.32 10.42 -6.51
CA ILE A 102 3.05 11.03 -6.96
C ILE A 102 2.20 11.44 -5.76
N GLN A 103 2.08 10.59 -4.74
CA GLN A 103 1.38 10.92 -3.50
C GLN A 103 1.95 12.18 -2.83
N ASN A 104 3.28 12.33 -2.81
CA ASN A 104 3.93 13.51 -2.25
C ASN A 104 3.66 14.76 -3.08
N LEU A 105 3.61 14.64 -4.42
CA LEU A 105 3.28 15.76 -5.32
C LEU A 105 1.83 16.23 -5.11
N ILE A 106 0.87 15.29 -5.02
CA ILE A 106 -0.53 15.57 -4.69
C ILE A 106 -0.65 16.36 -3.38
N LYS A 107 0.01 15.89 -2.32
CA LYS A 107 0.01 16.57 -1.01
C LYS A 107 0.63 17.96 -1.05
N LYS A 108 1.62 18.18 -1.93
CA LYS A 108 2.25 19.50 -2.09
C LYS A 108 1.32 20.46 -2.83
N ASN A 109 0.61 19.98 -3.84
CA ASN A 109 -0.35 20.77 -4.61
C ASN A 109 -1.49 21.30 -3.72
N ASN A 110 -2.03 20.46 -2.84
CA ASN A 110 -3.15 20.83 -1.95
C ASN A 110 -2.76 21.71 -0.74
N LYS A 111 -1.48 22.03 -0.57
CA LYS A 111 -0.99 22.89 0.52
C LYS A 111 -0.79 24.35 0.11
N ASN A 112 -0.78 24.62 -1.20
CA ASN A 112 -0.76 25.97 -1.76
C ASN A 112 -2.19 26.46 -1.98
#